data_AF-A0A2Z6QNB3-F1
#
_entry.id   AF-A0A2Z6QNB3-F1
#
_cell.length_a   1.000
_cell.length_b   1.000
_cell.length_c   1.000
_cell.angle_alpha   90.00
_cell.angle_beta   90.00
_cell.angle_gamma   90.00
#
_symmetry.space_group_name_H-M   'P 1'
#
loop_
_entity.id
_entity.type
_entity.pdbx_description
1 polymer ?
#
loop_
_entity_poly.entity_id
_entity_poly.type
_entity_poly.pdbx_seq_one_letter_code
_entity_poly.pdbx_strand_id
1 'polypeptide(L)'
;MSESFERLNPNILITVKEKALHEGFDQEFQSYILDDDKVVDELEDTISKGGNIVDFHSCDLFPERWFDLVLVLRTDNTILYDRLEKRGYSQKKITENIDCEIFQVILEEAKDSYSNEIVVELQSNTVQDMECNASRIEQWFYNFKAQKNQH
;
A
#
# COMPACT_ATOMS: atom_id res chain seq x y z
N MET A 1 -17.15 -21.01 -2.06
CA MET A 1 -17.94 -19.96 -1.41
C MET A 1 -17.00 -19.27 -0.44
N SER A 2 -16.77 -17.99 -0.68
CA SER A 2 -15.68 -17.17 -0.13
C SER A 2 -15.51 -17.35 1.38
N GLU A 3 -14.40 -17.95 1.80
CA GLU A 3 -13.80 -17.58 3.07
C GLU A 3 -13.45 -16.11 2.93
N SER A 4 -14.29 -15.27 3.50
CA SER A 4 -14.02 -13.85 3.67
C SER A 4 -12.63 -13.73 4.27
N PHE A 5 -11.73 -13.05 3.54
CA PHE A 5 -10.45 -12.61 4.06
C PHE A 5 -10.71 -11.74 5.30
N GLU A 6 -10.73 -12.35 6.49
CA GLU A 6 -10.61 -11.68 7.79
C GLU A 6 -9.16 -11.18 7.91
N ARG A 7 -8.75 -10.33 6.97
CA ARG A 7 -7.49 -9.63 7.06
C ARG A 7 -7.76 -8.40 7.90
N LEU A 8 -7.06 -8.27 9.02
CA LEU A 8 -6.86 -6.95 9.60
C LEU A 8 -6.19 -6.14 8.51
N ASN A 9 -6.95 -5.23 7.91
CA ASN A 9 -6.40 -4.09 7.20
C ASN A 9 -6.25 -3.02 8.29
N PRO A 10 -5.10 -2.91 8.97
CA PRO A 10 -4.79 -1.68 9.67
C PRO A 10 -4.73 -0.62 8.58
N ASN A 11 -5.85 0.04 8.32
CA ASN A 11 -5.83 1.22 7.47
C ASN A 11 -5.01 2.23 8.27
N ILE A 12 -3.75 2.39 7.88
CA ILE A 12 -2.77 3.18 8.64
C ILE A 12 -3.31 4.59 8.88
N LEU A 13 -4.01 5.17 7.90
CA LEU A 13 -4.63 6.48 8.04
C LEU A 13 -5.73 6.52 9.12
N ILE A 14 -6.47 5.44 9.35
CA ILE A 14 -7.45 5.34 10.44
C ILE A 14 -6.71 5.22 11.77
N THR A 15 -5.73 4.31 11.87
CA THR A 15 -4.95 4.10 13.10
C THR A 15 -4.22 5.37 13.53
N VAL A 16 -3.58 6.07 12.59
CA VAL A 16 -2.91 7.35 12.81
C VAL A 16 -3.86 8.39 13.37
N LYS A 17 -5.07 8.51 12.80
CA LYS A 17 -6.07 9.50 13.26
C LYS A 17 -6.64 9.15 14.63
N GLU A 18 -6.98 7.88 14.87
CA GLU A 18 -7.59 7.44 16.11
C GLU A 18 -6.62 7.50 17.29
N LYS A 19 -5.34 7.22 17.05
CA LYS A 19 -4.29 7.18 18.08
C LYS A 19 -3.41 8.43 18.11
N ALA A 20 -3.73 9.45 17.30
CA ALA A 20 -2.97 10.69 17.17
C ALA A 20 -1.47 10.47 16.91
N LEU A 21 -1.14 9.51 16.02
CA LEU A 21 0.24 9.17 15.62
C LEU A 21 0.75 10.14 14.54
N HIS A 22 0.52 11.43 14.73
CA HIS A 22 0.88 12.47 13.77
C HIS A 22 1.39 13.72 14.51
N GLU A 23 2.36 14.41 13.92
CA GLU A 23 2.92 15.65 14.47
C GLU A 23 2.07 16.89 14.13
N GLY A 24 1.13 16.74 13.20
CA GLY A 24 0.23 17.82 12.79
C GLY A 24 -0.53 17.50 11.51
N PHE A 25 -1.35 18.45 11.07
CA PHE A 25 -2.01 18.40 9.78
C PHE A 25 -1.44 19.50 8.89
N ASP A 26 -0.87 19.11 7.75
CA ASP A 26 -0.42 20.03 6.73
C ASP A 26 -1.62 20.54 5.92
N GLN A 27 -1.94 21.82 6.08
CA GLN A 27 -3.05 22.45 5.37
C GLN A 27 -2.77 22.67 3.89
N GLU A 28 -1.50 22.76 3.48
CA GLU A 28 -1.13 22.95 2.07
C GLU A 28 -1.29 21.64 1.30
N PHE A 29 -0.83 20.53 1.87
CA PHE A 29 -0.90 19.20 1.24
C PHE A 29 -2.18 18.42 1.60
N GLN A 30 -2.97 18.95 2.54
CA GLN A 30 -4.20 18.31 3.04
C GLN A 30 -3.92 16.87 3.52
N SER A 31 -2.83 16.70 4.26
CA SER A 31 -2.31 15.42 4.76
C SER A 31 -1.86 15.55 6.21
N TYR A 32 -1.81 14.43 6.93
CA TYR A 32 -1.21 14.39 8.26
C TYR A 32 0.30 14.20 8.13
N ILE A 33 1.07 14.94 8.92
CA ILE A 33 2.51 14.72 9.09
C ILE A 33 2.63 13.54 10.05
N LEU A 34 3.01 12.37 9.53
CA LEU A 34 3.13 11.16 10.33
C LEU A 34 4.33 11.24 11.26
N ASP A 35 4.19 10.63 12.43
CA ASP A 35 5.30 10.33 13.33
C ASP A 35 5.71 8.87 13.06
N ASP A 36 6.72 8.69 12.21
CA ASP A 36 7.11 7.38 11.68
C ASP A 36 7.45 6.38 12.78
N ASP A 37 8.20 6.81 13.80
CA ASP A 37 8.59 5.97 14.94
C ASP A 37 7.35 5.46 15.68
N LYS A 38 6.38 6.34 15.98
CA LYS A 38 5.15 5.94 16.67
C LYS A 38 4.26 5.03 15.83
N VAL A 39 4.21 5.25 14.52
CA VAL A 39 3.44 4.40 13.60
C VAL A 39 4.06 3.01 13.54
N VAL A 40 5.38 2.92 13.48
CA VAL A 40 6.10 1.64 13.45
C VAL A 40 5.90 0.88 14.76
N ASP A 41 6.12 1.53 15.90
CA ASP A 41 5.98 0.92 17.23
C ASP A 41 4.57 0.35 17.47
N GLU A 42 3.53 1.07 17.03
CA GLU A 42 2.14 0.64 17.21
C GLU A 42 1.78 -0.55 16.29
N LEU A 43 2.30 -0.57 15.06
CA LEU A 43 1.97 -1.61 14.09
C LEU A 43 2.81 -2.88 14.26
N GLU A 44 4.00 -2.77 14.88
CA GLU A 44 4.96 -3.86 15.09
C GLU A 44 4.31 -5.13 15.66
N ASP A 45 3.57 -5.00 16.76
CA ASP A 45 2.92 -6.13 17.45
C ASP A 45 1.83 -6.79 16.60
N THR A 46 1.16 -6.02 15.74
CA THR A 46 0.10 -6.53 14.87
C THR A 46 0.70 -7.21 13.66
N ILE A 47 1.67 -6.58 13.01
CA ILE A 47 2.32 -7.06 11.79
C ILE A 47 3.16 -8.31 12.07
N SER A 48 3.84 -8.37 13.21
CA SER A 48 4.64 -9.53 13.63
C SER A 48 3.82 -10.81 13.82
N LYS A 49 2.50 -10.72 14.02
CA LYS A 49 1.62 -11.91 14.07
C LYS A 49 1.40 -12.55 12.69
N GLY A 50 1.74 -11.84 11.62
CA GLY A 50 1.60 -12.28 10.24
C GLY A 50 0.16 -12.30 9.74
N GLY A 51 -0.01 -12.50 8.43
CA GLY A 51 -1.33 -12.58 7.77
C GLY A 51 -2.02 -11.24 7.53
N ASN A 52 -1.31 -10.13 7.73
CA ASN A 52 -1.82 -8.78 7.53
C ASN A 52 -1.63 -8.31 6.08
N ILE A 53 -2.52 -7.43 5.62
CA ILE A 53 -2.25 -6.57 4.45
C ILE A 53 -2.06 -5.16 4.98
N VAL A 54 -0.99 -4.52 4.53
CA VAL A 54 -0.76 -3.10 4.75
C VAL A 54 -1.03 -2.37 3.44
N ASP A 55 -1.90 -1.35 3.50
CA ASP A 55 -2.21 -0.48 2.37
C ASP A 55 -1.79 0.95 2.74
N PHE A 56 -0.74 1.42 2.07
CA PHE A 56 -0.21 2.77 2.24
C PHE A 56 0.45 3.26 0.96
N HIS A 57 0.58 4.59 0.85
CA HIS A 57 1.07 5.28 -0.34
C HIS A 57 2.53 5.74 -0.22
N SER A 58 3.22 5.41 0.87
CA SER A 58 4.69 5.34 0.96
C SER A 58 5.06 4.06 1.68
N CYS A 59 6.32 3.68 1.64
CA CYS A 59 6.81 2.41 2.15
C CYS A 59 8.20 2.50 2.81
N ASP A 60 8.84 3.66 2.70
CA ASP A 60 10.12 4.02 3.32
C ASP A 60 10.14 3.94 4.85
N LEU A 61 9.01 4.21 5.52
CA LEU A 61 8.93 4.14 6.99
C LEU A 61 8.95 2.72 7.56
N PHE A 62 8.64 1.69 6.77
CA PHE A 62 8.43 0.35 7.30
C PHE A 62 9.70 -0.51 7.22
N PRO A 63 9.99 -1.32 8.27
CA PRO A 63 11.11 -2.25 8.23
C PRO A 63 10.96 -3.33 7.14
N GLU A 64 12.02 -3.61 6.38
CA GLU A 64 12.03 -4.65 5.32
C GLU A 64 11.52 -6.01 5.81
N ARG A 65 11.86 -6.38 7.05
CA ARG A 65 11.47 -7.66 7.68
C ARG A 65 9.96 -7.86 7.88
N TRP A 66 9.14 -6.82 7.71
CA TRP A 66 7.69 -6.90 7.89
C TRP A 66 6.98 -7.59 6.72
N PHE A 67 7.58 -7.58 5.53
CA PHE A 67 6.88 -7.98 4.32
C PHE A 67 7.57 -9.15 3.62
N ASP A 68 6.81 -10.22 3.40
CA ASP A 68 7.22 -11.33 2.52
C ASP A 68 6.94 -11.01 1.04
N LEU A 69 6.11 -9.99 0.75
CA LEU A 69 5.71 -9.56 -0.60
C LEU A 69 5.30 -8.08 -0.59
N VAL A 70 5.82 -7.29 -1.53
CA VAL A 70 5.47 -5.89 -1.74
C VAL A 70 4.84 -5.74 -3.12
N LEU A 71 3.64 -5.14 -3.17
CA LEU A 71 2.89 -4.98 -4.41
C LEU A 71 2.75 -3.49 -4.75
N VAL A 72 3.33 -3.07 -5.87
CA VAL A 72 3.20 -1.70 -6.37
C VAL A 72 2.15 -1.66 -7.48
N LEU A 73 1.02 -1.02 -7.19
CA LEU A 73 -0.06 -0.86 -8.17
C LEU A 73 0.26 0.31 -9.11
N ARG A 74 0.24 0.04 -10.41
CA ARG A 74 0.46 1.03 -11.48
C ARG A 74 -0.84 1.26 -12.24
N THR A 75 -1.07 2.50 -12.65
CA THR A 75 -2.28 2.87 -13.41
C THR A 75 -1.92 3.88 -14.51
N ASP A 76 -2.54 3.75 -15.68
CA ASP A 76 -2.40 4.72 -16.75
C ASP A 76 -2.86 6.11 -16.31
N ASN A 77 -2.07 7.13 -16.64
CA ASN A 77 -2.28 8.50 -16.20
C ASN A 77 -3.68 9.05 -16.53
N THR A 78 -4.22 8.71 -17.71
CA THR A 78 -5.56 9.15 -18.13
C THR A 78 -6.65 8.56 -17.24
N ILE A 79 -6.52 7.27 -16.91
CA ILE A 79 -7.46 6.57 -16.03
C ILE A 79 -7.32 7.06 -14.59
N LEU A 80 -6.09 7.29 -14.13
CA LEU A 80 -5.82 7.84 -12.80
C LEU A 80 -6.41 9.25 -12.66
N TYR A 81 -6.27 10.10 -13.68
CA TYR A 81 -6.85 11.45 -13.70
C TYR A 81 -8.37 11.39 -13.54
N ASP A 82 -9.06 10.60 -14.36
CA ASP A 82 -10.52 10.44 -14.29
C ASP A 82 -10.99 9.92 -12.93
N ARG A 83 -10.22 9.03 -12.29
CA ARG A 83 -10.52 8.50 -10.95
C ARG A 83 -10.36 9.56 -9.88
N LEU A 84 -9.30 10.35 -9.91
CA LEU A 84 -9.05 11.42 -8.93
C LEU A 84 -10.03 12.59 -9.10
N GLU A 85 -10.38 12.93 -10.33
CA GLU A 85 -11.40 13.95 -10.63
C GLU A 85 -12.77 13.54 -10.10
N LYS A 86 -13.20 12.28 -10.34
CA LYS A 86 -14.45 11.72 -9.77
C LYS A 86 -14.46 11.69 -8.24
N ARG A 87 -13.30 11.61 -7.59
CA ARG A 87 -13.15 11.71 -6.13
C ARG A 87 -13.25 13.16 -5.62
N GLY A 88 -13.35 14.15 -6.51
CA GLY A 88 -13.48 15.56 -6.15
C GLY A 88 -12.18 16.21 -5.69
N TYR A 89 -11.03 15.67 -6.12
CA TYR A 89 -9.73 16.22 -5.76
C TYR A 89 -9.49 17.56 -6.48
N SER A 90 -8.71 18.45 -5.86
CA SER A 90 -8.34 19.72 -6.50
C SER A 90 -7.38 19.48 -7.66
N GLN A 91 -7.38 20.36 -8.66
CA GLN A 91 -6.49 20.24 -9.83
C GLN A 91 -5.00 20.20 -9.44
N LYS A 92 -4.59 20.96 -8.41
CA LYS A 92 -3.22 20.90 -7.86
C LYS A 92 -2.89 19.48 -7.39
N LYS A 93 -3.78 18.88 -6.59
CA LYS A 93 -3.59 17.53 -6.03
C LYS A 93 -3.62 16.45 -7.11
N ILE A 94 -4.50 16.58 -8.10
CA ILE A 94 -4.54 15.67 -9.25
C ILE A 94 -3.22 15.71 -10.01
N THR A 95 -2.75 16.90 -10.37
CA THR A 95 -1.48 17.08 -11.11
C THR A 95 -0.31 16.46 -10.35
N GLU A 96 -0.22 16.72 -9.05
CA GLU A 96 0.82 16.15 -8.18
C GLU A 96 0.79 14.62 -8.14
N ASN A 97 -0.38 14.00 -7.99
CA ASN A 97 -0.50 12.54 -7.98
C ASN A 97 -0.16 11.92 -9.34
N ILE A 98 -0.53 12.60 -10.42
CA ILE A 98 -0.20 12.16 -11.79
C ILE A 98 1.31 12.27 -12.03
N ASP A 99 1.94 13.37 -11.61
CA ASP A 99 3.38 13.54 -11.71
C ASP A 99 4.12 12.45 -10.90
N CYS A 100 3.66 12.16 -9.67
CA CYS A 100 4.22 11.06 -8.87
C CYS A 100 4.13 9.70 -9.59
N GLU A 101 3.02 9.39 -10.26
CA GLU A 101 2.87 8.16 -11.05
C GLU A 101 3.76 8.14 -12.31
N ILE A 102 3.90 9.28 -12.98
CA ILE A 102 4.77 9.44 -14.17
C ILE A 102 6.24 9.22 -13.80
N PHE A 103 6.70 9.85 -12.72
CA PHE A 103 8.06 9.73 -12.21
C PHE A 103 8.32 8.40 -11.50
N GLN A 104 7.28 7.57 -11.30
CA GLN A 104 7.38 6.26 -10.67
C GLN A 104 7.96 6.32 -9.25
N VAL A 105 7.70 7.42 -8.54
CA VAL A 105 8.32 7.70 -7.23
C VAL A 105 8.13 6.54 -6.27
N ILE A 106 6.90 6.02 -6.17
CA ILE A 106 6.56 4.91 -5.27
C ILE A 106 7.24 3.60 -5.68
N LEU A 107 7.43 3.38 -6.99
CA LEU A 107 8.11 2.18 -7.46
C LEU A 107 9.61 2.22 -7.15
N GLU A 108 10.25 3.35 -7.37
CA GLU A 108 11.66 3.54 -7.04
C GLU A 108 11.87 3.42 -5.53
N GLU A 109 11.02 4.08 -4.74
CA GLU A 109 11.03 3.99 -3.27
C GLU A 109 10.89 2.55 -2.76
N ALA A 110 9.97 1.76 -3.35
CA ALA A 110 9.82 0.36 -3.00
C ALA A 110 11.04 -0.50 -3.37
N LYS A 111 11.70 -0.21 -4.49
CA LYS A 111 12.91 -0.92 -4.93
C LYS A 111 14.15 -0.54 -4.11
N ASP A 112 14.18 0.68 -3.58
CA ASP A 112 15.26 1.15 -2.71
C ASP A 112 15.09 0.67 -1.26
N SER A 113 13.83 0.52 -0.80
CA SER A 113 13.51 0.11 0.57
C SER A 113 13.45 -1.40 0.78
N TYR A 114 13.16 -2.17 -0.28
CA TYR A 114 12.95 -3.62 -0.20
C TYR A 114 13.74 -4.37 -1.25
N SER A 115 14.05 -5.64 -0.96
CA SER A 115 14.63 -6.56 -1.94
C SER A 115 13.81 -6.63 -3.24
N ASN A 116 14.45 -6.37 -4.38
CA ASN A 116 13.82 -6.39 -5.71
C ASN A 116 13.09 -7.70 -6.05
N GLU A 117 13.43 -8.81 -5.40
CA GLU A 117 12.79 -10.11 -5.59
C GLU A 117 11.37 -10.19 -5.01
N ILE A 118 11.09 -9.40 -3.96
CA ILE A 118 9.77 -9.36 -3.31
C ILE A 118 8.89 -8.22 -3.81
N VAL A 119 9.44 -7.26 -4.56
CA VAL A 119 8.72 -6.13 -5.14
C VAL A 119 8.11 -6.54 -6.49
N VAL A 120 6.78 -6.53 -6.57
CA VAL A 120 6.02 -6.92 -7.77
C VAL A 120 5.13 -5.79 -8.24
N GLU A 121 5.30 -5.41 -9.50
CA GLU A 121 4.47 -4.41 -10.17
C GLU A 121 3.19 -5.06 -10.72
N LEU A 122 2.03 -4.42 -10.46
CA LEU A 122 0.72 -4.88 -10.94
C LEU A 122 -0.02 -3.73 -11.63
N GLN A 123 -0.52 -3.97 -12.83
CA GLN A 123 -1.38 -3.02 -13.53
C GLN A 123 -2.78 -3.02 -12.92
N SER A 124 -3.39 -1.84 -12.77
CA SER A 124 -4.71 -1.67 -12.13
C SER A 124 -5.60 -0.69 -12.90
N ASN A 125 -5.69 -0.87 -14.22
CA ASN A 125 -6.42 0.02 -15.11
C ASN A 125 -7.92 -0.30 -15.17
N THR A 126 -8.25 -1.58 -15.15
CA THR A 126 -9.61 -2.10 -15.36
C THR A 126 -10.07 -2.97 -14.19
N VAL A 127 -11.37 -3.27 -14.16
CA VAL A 127 -11.93 -4.23 -13.20
C VAL A 127 -11.36 -5.63 -13.43
N GLN A 128 -11.11 -5.98 -14.69
CA GLN A 128 -10.46 -7.24 -15.06
C GLN A 128 -9.05 -7.34 -14.49
N ASP A 129 -8.28 -6.25 -14.52
CA ASP A 129 -6.95 -6.23 -13.91
C ASP A 129 -7.04 -6.47 -12.39
N MET A 130 -8.03 -5.86 -11.73
CA MET A 130 -8.28 -6.08 -10.30
C MET A 130 -8.61 -7.55 -9.99
N GLU A 131 -9.47 -8.20 -10.79
CA GLU A 131 -9.81 -9.63 -10.63
C GLU A 131 -8.60 -10.55 -10.86
N CYS A 132 -7.81 -10.26 -11.90
CA CYS A 132 -6.58 -10.97 -12.19
C CYS A 132 -5.55 -10.80 -11.07
N ASN A 133 -5.37 -9.58 -10.56
CA ASN A 133 -4.46 -9.28 -9.45
C ASN A 133 -4.89 -10.01 -8.18
N ALA A 134 -6.18 -9.98 -7.83
CA ALA A 134 -6.72 -10.70 -6.68
C ALA A 134 -6.43 -12.21 -6.80
N SER A 135 -6.71 -12.80 -7.97
CA SER A 135 -6.44 -14.22 -8.24
C SER A 135 -4.96 -14.55 -8.13
N ARG A 136 -4.08 -13.67 -8.60
CA ARG A 136 -2.62 -13.86 -8.53
C ARG A 136 -2.11 -13.81 -7.08
N ILE A 137 -2.63 -12.87 -6.28
CA ILE A 137 -2.28 -12.74 -4.86
C ILE A 137 -2.77 -13.96 -4.07
N GLU A 138 -3.98 -14.45 -4.36
CA GLU A 138 -4.52 -15.68 -3.78
C GLU A 138 -3.60 -16.87 -4.07
N GLN A 139 -3.25 -17.09 -5.34
CA GLN A 139 -2.36 -18.19 -5.73
C GLN A 139 -0.98 -18.10 -5.06
N TRP A 140 -0.39 -16.89 -5.00
CA TRP A 140 0.86 -16.68 -4.30
C TRP A 140 0.75 -17.04 -2.82
N PHE A 141 -0.32 -16.61 -2.15
CA PHE A 141 -0.55 -16.91 -0.75
C PHE A 141 -0.71 -18.41 -0.48
N TYR A 142 -1.45 -19.14 -1.33
CA TYR A 142 -1.57 -20.59 -1.21
C TYR A 142 -0.21 -21.30 -1.34
N ASN A 143 0.60 -20.88 -2.32
CA ASN A 143 1.94 -21.43 -2.51
C ASN A 143 2.86 -21.11 -1.33
N PHE A 144 2.83 -19.88 -0.83
CA PHE A 144 3.60 -19.43 0.32
C PHE A 144 3.24 -20.23 1.58
N LYS A 145 1.94 -20.39 1.85
CA LYS A 145 1.45 -21.20 3.00
C LYS A 145 1.85 -22.67 2.86
N ALA A 146 1.79 -23.23 1.66
CA ALA A 146 2.22 -24.61 1.41
C ALA A 146 3.72 -24.79 1.66
N GLN A 147 4.56 -23.83 1.28
CA GLN A 147 6.00 -23.85 1.52
C GLN A 147 6.35 -23.68 3.01
N LYS A 148 5.70 -22.73 3.72
CA LYS A 148 5.93 -22.55 5.16
C LYS A 148 5.39 -23.68 6.03
N ASN A 149 4.38 -24.43 5.59
CA ASN A 149 3.86 -25.59 6.33
C ASN A 149 4.70 -26.88 6.13
N GLN A 150 5.71 -26.86 5.25
CA GLN A 150 6.61 -27.99 5.02
C GLN A 150 7.93 -27.88 5.82
N HIS A 151 8.10 -26.85 6.63
CA HIS A 151 9.22 -26.63 7.55
C HIS A 151 8.69 -26.39 8.96
#